data_AF-A0A7C7RQL8-F1
#
_entry.id   AF-A0A7C7RQL8-F1
#
_cell.length_a   1.000
_cell.length_b   1.000
_cell.length_c   1.000
_cell.angle_alpha   90.00
_cell.angle_beta   90.00
_cell.angle_gamma   90.00
#
_symmetry.space_group_name_H-M   'P 1'
#
loop_
_entity.id
_entity.type
_entity.pdbx_description
1 polymer ?
#
loop_
_entity_poly.entity_id
_entity_poly.type
_entity_poly.pdbx_seq_one_letter_code
_entity_poly.pdbx_strand_id
1 'polypeptide(L)'
;MLNELFEIIEDRKANPTEKSYTASLFAEGEDRILQKVGEEATEVIIAAKGQGDQRTIEEIADLFYHTLVLLSAKGLKLRDIEDELRKRHK
;
A
#
# COMPACT_ATOMS: atom_id res chain seq x y z
N MET A 1 -11.28 2.73 -8.56
CA MET A 1 -9.80 2.78 -8.57
C MET A 1 -9.18 2.23 -7.27
N LEU A 2 -9.13 2.93 -6.12
CA LEU A 2 -8.48 2.35 -4.91
C LEU A 2 -9.20 1.12 -4.37
N ASN A 3 -10.54 1.09 -4.42
CA ASN A 3 -11.31 -0.10 -4.05
C ASN A 3 -11.03 -1.29 -5.00
N GLU A 4 -10.98 -1.05 -6.32
CA GLU A 4 -10.63 -2.08 -7.31
C GLU A 4 -9.20 -2.62 -7.08
N LEU A 5 -8.24 -1.73 -6.78
CA LEU A 5 -6.88 -2.13 -6.44
C LEU A 5 -6.85 -2.98 -5.16
N PHE A 6 -7.62 -2.61 -4.14
CA PHE A 6 -7.75 -3.38 -2.91
C PHE A 6 -8.38 -4.75 -3.15
N GLU A 7 -9.40 -4.85 -4.01
CA GLU A 7 -10.00 -6.13 -4.43
C GLU A 7 -9.00 -7.02 -5.16
N ILE A 8 -8.15 -6.47 -6.02
CA ILE A 8 -7.06 -7.20 -6.68
C ILE A 8 -6.03 -7.71 -5.65
N ILE A 9 -5.72 -6.91 -4.63
CA ILE A 9 -4.81 -7.32 -3.54
C ILE A 9 -5.41 -8.48 -2.74
N GLU A 10 -6.69 -8.40 -2.38
CA GLU A 10 -7.41 -9.47 -1.69
C GLU A 10 -7.47 -10.76 -2.53
N ASP A 11 -7.73 -10.64 -3.83
CA ASP A 11 -7.72 -11.80 -4.74
C ASP A 11 -6.34 -12.45 -4.78
N ARG A 12 -5.25 -11.67 -4.91
CA ARG A 12 -3.88 -12.21 -4.91
C ARG A 12 -3.46 -12.82 -3.58
N LYS A 13 -4.06 -12.40 -2.47
CA LYS A 13 -3.87 -13.01 -1.16
C LYS A 13 -4.59 -14.36 -1.06
N ALA A 14 -5.82 -14.44 -1.57
CA ALA A 14 -6.63 -15.66 -1.55
C ALA A 14 -6.19 -16.70 -2.59
N ASN A 15 -5.74 -16.22 -3.76
CA ASN A 15 -5.34 -17.01 -4.93
C ASN A 15 -3.88 -16.69 -5.31
N PRO A 16 -2.90 -17.10 -4.48
CA PRO A 16 -1.50 -16.76 -4.72
C PRO A 16 -0.96 -17.41 -6.00
N THR A 17 -0.18 -16.65 -6.76
CA THR A 17 0.58 -17.15 -7.92
C THR A 17 2.06 -16.81 -7.73
N GLU A 18 2.97 -17.73 -8.06
CA GLU A 18 4.41 -17.56 -7.83
C GLU A 18 5.02 -16.32 -8.53
N LYS A 19 4.36 -15.81 -9.58
CA LYS A 19 4.81 -14.63 -10.33
C LYS A 19 4.29 -13.30 -9.78
N SER A 20 3.39 -13.32 -8.79
CA SER A 20 2.74 -12.13 -8.26
C SER A 20 3.57 -11.50 -7.14
N TYR A 21 4.01 -10.27 -7.34
CA TYR A 21 4.68 -9.47 -6.30
C TYR A 21 3.83 -9.36 -5.02
N THR A 22 2.52 -9.15 -5.15
CA THR A 22 1.61 -9.10 -4.00
C THR A 22 1.61 -10.42 -3.22
N ALA A 23 1.67 -11.56 -3.90
CA ALA A 23 1.69 -12.86 -3.25
C ALA A 23 3.01 -13.10 -2.51
N SER A 24 4.14 -12.61 -3.04
CA SER A 24 5.44 -12.72 -2.34
C SER A 24 5.44 -11.91 -1.04
N LEU A 25 4.89 -10.68 -1.04
CA LEU A 25 4.77 -9.87 0.17
C LEU A 25 4.00 -10.60 1.28
N PHE A 26 2.88 -11.24 0.93
CA PHE A 26 2.10 -12.03 1.91
C PHE A 26 2.84 -13.28 2.37
N ALA A 27 3.59 -13.95 1.49
CA ALA A 27 4.40 -15.11 1.84
C ALA A 27 5.60 -14.74 2.75
N GLU A 28 6.20 -13.57 2.53
CA GLU A 28 7.30 -13.01 3.34
C GLU A 28 6.80 -12.48 4.71
N GLY A 29 5.51 -12.19 4.83
CA GLY A 29 4.84 -11.88 6.10
C GLY A 29 4.84 -10.40 6.47
N GLU A 30 4.30 -10.12 7.67
CA GLU A 30 4.01 -8.75 8.12
C GLU A 30 5.25 -7.85 8.19
N ASP A 31 6.38 -8.36 8.68
CA ASP A 31 7.62 -7.59 8.82
C ASP A 31 8.11 -7.05 7.48
N ARG A 32 7.98 -7.85 6.41
CA ARG A 32 8.34 -7.43 5.05
C ARG A 32 7.42 -6.32 4.53
N ILE A 33 6.13 -6.44 4.80
CA ILE A 33 5.13 -5.44 4.41
C ILE A 33 5.41 -4.12 5.13
N LEU A 34 5.67 -4.17 6.45
CA LEU A 34 6.02 -2.99 7.24
C LEU A 34 7.33 -2.35 6.78
N GLN A 35 8.33 -3.16 6.43
CA GLN A 35 9.58 -2.68 5.86
C GLN A 35 9.32 -1.87 4.58
N LYS A 36 8.50 -2.39 3.65
CA LYS A 36 8.14 -1.68 2.42
C LYS A 36 7.41 -0.37 2.72
N VAL A 37 6.43 -0.37 3.62
CA VAL A 37 5.74 0.88 4.02
C VAL A 37 6.74 1.93 4.54
N GLY A 38 7.72 1.53 5.36
CA GLY A 38 8.74 2.45 5.86
C GLY A 38 9.73 2.92 4.79
N GLU A 39 10.11 2.04 3.86
CA GLU A 39 10.94 2.36 2.70
C GLU A 39 10.26 3.41 1.82
N GLU A 40 9.03 3.16 1.36
CA GLU A 40 8.29 4.08 0.49
C GLU A 40 8.03 5.43 1.17
N ALA A 41 7.70 5.43 2.47
CA ALA A 41 7.53 6.67 3.22
C ALA A 41 8.80 7.52 3.25
N THR A 42 9.97 6.87 3.33
CA THR A 42 11.28 7.55 3.27
C THR A 42 11.56 8.06 1.85
N GLU A 43 11.24 7.25 0.84
CA GLU A 43 11.42 7.62 -0.57
C GLU A 43 10.53 8.79 -0.98
N VAL A 44 9.28 8.86 -0.52
CA VAL A 44 8.41 10.05 -0.70
C VAL A 44 9.09 11.32 -0.22
N ILE A 45 9.73 11.29 0.97
CA ILE A 45 10.42 12.46 1.53
C ILE A 45 11.60 12.86 0.65
N ILE A 46 12.41 11.88 0.22
CA ILE A 46 13.58 12.12 -0.64
C ILE A 46 13.15 12.66 -2.00
N ALA A 47 12.11 12.08 -2.60
CA ALA A 47 11.59 12.45 -3.90
C ALA A 47 11.04 13.87 -3.90
N ALA A 48 10.18 14.18 -2.93
CA ALA A 48 9.61 15.51 -2.74
C ALA A 48 10.68 16.57 -2.45
N LYS A 49 11.81 16.19 -1.84
CA LYS A 49 12.88 17.13 -1.50
C LYS A 49 13.73 17.54 -2.71
N GLY A 50 13.86 16.69 -3.73
CA GLY A 50 14.80 17.00 -4.82
C GLY A 50 14.81 16.12 -6.07
N GLN A 51 13.90 15.15 -6.22
CA GLN A 51 13.84 14.29 -7.41
C GLN A 51 12.73 14.70 -8.39
N GLY A 52 11.87 15.65 -7.98
CA GLY A 52 10.85 16.26 -8.82
C GLY A 52 9.49 15.57 -8.75
N ASP A 53 8.52 16.19 -9.43
CA ASP A 53 7.10 15.84 -9.29
C ASP A 53 6.79 14.42 -9.75
N GLN A 54 7.37 13.99 -10.88
CA GLN A 54 7.13 12.64 -11.42
C GLN A 54 7.57 11.56 -10.41
N ARG A 55 8.78 11.68 -9.85
CA ARG A 55 9.26 10.71 -8.87
C ARG A 55 8.43 10.77 -7.59
N THR A 56 8.03 11.96 -7.16
CA THR A 56 7.15 12.12 -5.98
C THR A 56 5.81 11.40 -6.18
N ILE A 57 5.22 11.49 -7.37
CA ILE A 57 3.96 10.78 -7.69
C ILE A 57 4.16 9.26 -7.64
N GLU A 58 5.28 8.75 -8.15
CA GLU A 58 5.61 7.32 -8.12
C GLU A 58 5.71 6.80 -6.69
N GLU A 59 6.50 7.43 -5.81
CA GLU A 59 6.68 6.93 -4.43
C GLU A 59 5.39 7.07 -3.61
N ILE A 60 4.57 8.10 -3.86
CA ILE A 60 3.26 8.22 -3.20
C ILE A 60 2.33 7.09 -3.66
N ALA A 61 2.37 6.71 -4.94
CA ALA A 61 1.60 5.59 -5.46
C ALA A 61 2.06 4.26 -4.83
N ASP A 62 3.37 4.04 -4.70
CA ASP A 62 3.92 2.84 -4.06
C ASP A 62 3.59 2.81 -2.55
N LEU A 63 3.69 3.94 -1.86
CA LEU A 63 3.25 4.06 -0.46
C LEU A 63 1.76 3.72 -0.30
N PHE A 64 0.90 4.20 -1.20
CA PHE A 64 -0.53 3.86 -1.18
C PHE A 64 -0.75 2.37 -1.40
N TYR A 65 -0.09 1.78 -2.41
CA TYR A 65 -0.17 0.35 -2.68
C TYR A 65 0.26 -0.48 -1.46
N HIS A 66 1.42 -0.18 -0.87
CA HIS A 66 1.92 -0.91 0.30
C HIS A 66 1.05 -0.70 1.55
N THR A 67 0.44 0.47 1.70
CA THR A 67 -0.55 0.72 2.76
C THR A 67 -1.80 -0.15 2.57
N LEU A 68 -2.30 -0.31 1.33
CA LEU A 68 -3.42 -1.20 1.04
C LEU A 68 -3.08 -2.68 1.33
N VAL A 69 -1.87 -3.13 0.98
CA VAL A 69 -1.37 -4.46 1.33
C VAL A 69 -1.32 -4.65 2.85
N LEU A 70 -0.89 -3.63 3.60
CA LEU A 70 -0.90 -3.65 5.07
C LEU A 70 -2.33 -3.77 5.64
N LEU A 71 -3.30 -3.02 5.10
CA LEU A 71 -4.70 -3.17 5.52
C LEU A 71 -5.19 -4.60 5.33
N SER A 72 -4.94 -5.16 4.15
CA SER A 72 -5.28 -6.56 3.84
C SER A 72 -4.60 -7.53 4.81
N ALA A 73 -3.30 -7.37 5.08
CA ALA A 73 -2.57 -8.22 6.03
C ALA A 73 -3.15 -8.17 7.44
N LYS A 74 -3.65 -6.99 7.86
CA LYS A 74 -4.30 -6.77 9.16
C LYS A 74 -5.78 -7.16 9.20
N GLY A 75 -6.36 -7.60 8.09
CA GLY A 75 -7.80 -7.89 7.99
C GLY A 75 -8.70 -6.66 8.10
N LEU A 76 -8.14 -5.47 7.82
CA LEU A 76 -8.86 -4.21 7.76
C LEU A 76 -9.36 -3.94 6.34
N LYS A 77 -10.39 -3.11 6.22
CA LYS A 77 -10.96 -2.71 4.94
C LYS A 77 -10.56 -1.29 4.59
N LEU A 78 -10.45 -1.00 3.29
CA LEU A 78 -10.27 0.38 2.82
C LEU A 78 -11.34 1.33 3.38
N ARG A 79 -12.59 0.85 3.52
CA ARG A 79 -13.69 1.60 4.11
C ARG A 79 -13.41 2.09 5.54
N ASP A 80 -12.65 1.33 6.34
CA ASP A 80 -12.32 1.72 7.71
C ASP A 80 -11.46 3.00 7.71
N ILE A 81 -10.53 3.12 6.75
CA ILE A 81 -9.70 4.31 6.57
C ILE A 81 -10.51 5.48 6.02
N GLU A 82 -11.40 5.24 5.05
CA GLU A 82 -12.27 6.29 4.52
C GLU A 82 -13.20 6.86 5.60
N ASP A 83 -13.76 6.01 6.46
CA ASP A 83 -14.61 6.44 7.57
C ASP A 83 -13.83 7.26 8.58
N GLU A 84 -12.57 6.92 8.84
CA GLU A 84 -11.68 7.73 9.69
C GLU A 84 -11.32 9.08 9.04
N LEU A 85 -11.00 9.10 7.76
CA LEU A 85 -10.73 10.35 7.03
C LEU A 85 -11.96 11.26 6.99
N ARG A 86 -13.17 10.70 6.80
CA ARG A 86 -14.45 11.46 6.84
C ARG A 86 -14.65 12.20 8.17
N LYS A 87 -14.15 11.67 9.29
CA LYS A 87 -14.23 12.36 10.59
C LYS A 87 -13.35 13.61 10.66
N ARG A 88 -12.26 13.68 9.88
CA ARG A 88 -11.31 14.81 9.86
C ARG A 88 -11.79 16.00 9.02
N HIS A 89 -12.75 15.76 8.14
CA HIS A 89 -13.36 16.80 7.29
C HIS A 89 -14.58 17.49 7.94
N LYS A 90 -14.90 17.14 9.18
CA LYS A 90 -15.90 17.84 10.01
C LYS A 90 -15.19 18.82 10.93
#